data_AF-A0A0P7C6B0-F1
#
_entry.id   AF-A0A0P7C6B0-F1
#
_cell.length_a   1.000
_cell.length_b   1.000
_cell.length_c   1.000
_cell.angle_alpha   90.00
_cell.angle_beta   90.00
_cell.angle_gamma   90.00
#
_symmetry.space_group_name_H-M   'P 1'
#
loop_
_entity.id
_entity.type
_entity.pdbx_description
1 polymer ?
#
loop_
_entity_poly.entity_id
_entity_poly.type
_entity_poly.pdbx_seq_one_letter_code
_entity_poly.pdbx_strand_id
1 'polypeptide(L)'
;MNYKLEGTPNSPVLIFSNSLGSTMDMWEELVPFLLPYFRVLRYDTRGHGGSPVTTEPYTIDQLGQDVIDLMDRLSIEKAFFCGLSMGGLIGQWLGIHRPKRFYKIVLSNTGAKIGDDERWNTRISTISENGMESIVDASIDRWFTDEFKAKTPKRVAQTYDMFLSSPVIGYSNCCAAIRDADFRDSLSKFSAEALVITGDQDLVTNVEHAEFLVSQIQDAELKILPARHLAATELPEEYSEALIDFFVGESTFERGMHVRRTVLGNAHVDRANSKINELNGDFQEFISHYAWGEIWTRPGLSKPNRSLITLAMLIALNREAEFKMHVKAAFNNGVSLDEIKEVIMQASLYCGLPAANEAFHKTEEVLKEIVEG
;
A
#
# COMPACT_ATOMS: atom_id res chain seq x y z
N MET A 1 -2.65 2.91 -17.91
CA MET A 1 -2.17 3.73 -16.80
C MET A 1 -0.70 3.44 -16.51
N ASN A 2 0.06 4.47 -16.16
CA ASN A 2 1.39 4.35 -15.58
C ASN A 2 1.28 3.85 -14.14
N TYR A 3 2.14 2.91 -13.73
CA TYR A 3 2.08 2.31 -12.41
C TYR A 3 3.45 1.80 -11.94
N LYS A 4 3.57 1.62 -10.63
CA LYS A 4 4.73 1.02 -9.95
C LYS A 4 4.23 -0.02 -8.94
N LEU A 5 4.81 -1.22 -8.98
CA LEU A 5 4.47 -2.34 -8.11
C LEU A 5 5.73 -2.81 -7.38
N GLU A 6 5.75 -2.66 -6.06
CA GLU A 6 6.94 -2.90 -5.23
C GLU A 6 6.64 -3.86 -4.08
N GLY A 7 7.67 -4.52 -3.56
CA GLY A 7 7.54 -5.50 -2.48
C GLY A 7 7.54 -6.94 -2.97
N THR A 8 7.25 -7.86 -2.06
CA THR A 8 7.41 -9.29 -2.32
C THR A 8 6.18 -9.90 -3.02
N PRO A 9 6.37 -10.81 -3.99
CA PRO A 9 5.26 -11.36 -4.79
C PRO A 9 4.14 -12.01 -3.98
N ASN A 10 4.46 -12.71 -2.88
CA ASN A 10 3.47 -13.37 -2.02
C ASN A 10 2.81 -12.47 -0.97
N SER A 11 3.24 -11.20 -0.84
CA SER A 11 2.55 -10.29 0.07
C SER A 11 1.22 -9.83 -0.55
N PRO A 12 0.16 -9.66 0.24
CA PRO A 12 -1.10 -9.12 -0.27
C PRO A 12 -0.88 -7.72 -0.83
N VAL A 13 -1.62 -7.40 -1.90
CA VAL A 13 -1.46 -6.10 -2.57
C VAL A 13 -2.19 -5.01 -1.79
N LEU A 14 -1.52 -3.88 -1.58
CA LEU A 14 -2.12 -2.61 -1.14
C LEU A 14 -2.04 -1.60 -2.29
N ILE A 15 -3.20 -1.14 -2.76
CA ILE A 15 -3.32 -0.18 -3.86
C ILE A 15 -3.50 1.22 -3.29
N PHE A 16 -2.72 2.18 -3.78
CA PHE A 16 -2.90 3.60 -3.49
C PHE A 16 -3.51 4.36 -4.66
N SER A 17 -4.51 5.19 -4.38
CA SER A 17 -5.13 6.11 -5.34
C SER A 17 -4.95 7.56 -4.91
N ASN A 18 -4.47 8.38 -5.83
CA ASN A 18 -3.90 9.70 -5.55
C ASN A 18 -4.95 10.81 -5.35
N SER A 19 -4.49 11.94 -4.80
CA SER A 19 -5.24 13.19 -4.79
C SER A 19 -5.22 13.87 -6.17
N LEU A 20 -6.15 14.80 -6.40
CA LEU A 20 -6.16 15.64 -7.60
C LEU A 20 -4.90 16.51 -7.67
N GLY A 21 -4.22 16.56 -8.82
CA GLY A 21 -2.98 17.32 -8.99
C GLY A 21 -1.74 16.64 -8.39
N SER A 22 -1.80 15.33 -8.16
CA SER A 22 -0.66 14.56 -7.65
C SER A 22 -0.41 13.31 -8.51
N THR A 23 0.83 12.83 -8.46
CA THR A 23 1.27 11.55 -9.04
C THR A 23 1.40 10.49 -7.95
N MET A 24 1.71 9.25 -8.34
CA MET A 24 2.02 8.18 -7.39
C MET A 24 3.18 8.48 -6.43
N ASP A 25 3.99 9.51 -6.71
CA ASP A 25 5.13 9.92 -5.89
C ASP A 25 4.70 10.59 -4.57
N MET A 26 3.42 10.99 -4.44
CA MET A 26 2.89 11.50 -3.17
C MET A 26 3.01 10.48 -2.03
N TRP A 27 3.06 9.20 -2.37
CA TRP A 27 3.12 8.06 -1.44
C TRP A 27 4.53 7.55 -1.15
N GLU A 28 5.57 8.08 -1.80
CA GLU A 28 6.93 7.50 -1.80
C GLU A 28 7.49 7.30 -0.39
N GLU A 29 7.27 8.26 0.51
CA GLU A 29 7.79 8.22 1.89
C GLU A 29 7.10 7.17 2.77
N LEU A 30 5.89 6.71 2.42
CA LEU A 30 5.18 5.65 3.16
C LEU A 30 5.67 4.26 2.76
N VAL A 31 6.11 4.09 1.51
CA VAL A 31 6.40 2.77 0.93
C VAL A 31 7.35 1.96 1.82
N PRO A 32 8.48 2.48 2.32
CA PRO A 32 9.40 1.70 3.16
C PRO A 32 8.77 1.07 4.41
N PHE A 33 7.79 1.74 5.03
CA PHE A 33 7.09 1.25 6.22
C PHE A 33 6.09 0.13 5.89
N LEU A 34 5.60 0.08 4.64
CA LEU A 34 4.55 -0.83 4.20
C LEU A 34 5.09 -2.08 3.50
N LEU A 35 6.27 -2.01 2.88
CA LEU A 35 6.91 -3.16 2.20
C LEU A 35 7.13 -4.42 3.07
N PRO A 36 7.29 -4.33 4.41
CA PRO A 36 7.31 -5.52 5.26
C PRO A 36 5.97 -6.28 5.29
N TYR A 37 4.85 -5.60 5.03
CA TYR A 37 3.51 -6.17 5.16
C TYR A 37 2.84 -6.42 3.81
N PHE A 38 3.11 -5.56 2.82
CA PHE A 38 2.36 -5.51 1.58
C PHE A 38 3.26 -5.55 0.34
N ARG A 39 2.64 -5.94 -0.77
CA ARG A 39 3.11 -5.58 -2.10
C ARG A 39 2.38 -4.30 -2.50
N VAL A 40 3.09 -3.18 -2.63
CA VAL A 40 2.47 -1.87 -2.80
C VAL A 40 2.31 -1.56 -4.29
N LEU A 41 1.07 -1.34 -4.72
CA LEU A 41 0.72 -0.87 -6.06
C LEU A 41 0.36 0.61 -6.01
N ARG A 42 1.10 1.44 -6.75
CA ARG A 42 0.76 2.84 -6.96
C ARG A 42 0.61 3.10 -8.45
N TYR A 43 -0.24 4.06 -8.81
CA TYR A 43 -0.47 4.40 -10.21
C TYR A 43 -0.74 5.89 -10.35
N ASP A 44 -0.46 6.43 -11.53
CA ASP A 44 -0.95 7.76 -11.88
C ASP A 44 -2.38 7.63 -12.39
N THR A 45 -3.32 8.33 -11.75
CA THR A 45 -4.70 8.43 -12.23
C THR A 45 -4.70 8.95 -13.67
N ARG A 46 -5.67 8.53 -14.51
CA ARG A 46 -5.85 9.14 -15.84
C ARG A 46 -5.87 10.67 -15.71
N GLY A 47 -5.28 11.37 -16.69
CA GLY A 47 -5.10 12.81 -16.62
C GLY A 47 -3.94 13.31 -15.75
N HIS A 48 -3.17 12.43 -15.10
CA HIS A 48 -2.06 12.80 -14.22
C HIS A 48 -0.77 12.04 -14.58
N GLY A 49 0.37 12.62 -14.21
CA GLY A 49 1.70 11.99 -14.30
C GLY A 49 1.98 11.36 -15.67
N GLY A 50 2.43 10.11 -15.67
CA GLY A 50 2.71 9.34 -16.89
C GLY A 50 1.48 8.64 -17.49
N SER A 51 0.27 8.85 -16.97
CA SER A 51 -0.94 8.20 -17.47
C SER A 51 -1.59 8.96 -18.64
N PRO A 52 -2.40 8.27 -19.48
CA PRO A 52 -3.05 8.90 -20.62
C PRO A 52 -3.95 10.08 -20.22
N VAL A 53 -4.00 11.07 -21.11
CA VAL A 53 -4.92 12.22 -21.04
C VAL A 53 -5.88 12.11 -22.23
N THR A 54 -7.19 12.13 -21.99
CA THR A 54 -8.19 12.25 -23.06
C THR A 54 -8.93 13.57 -22.98
N THR A 55 -9.67 13.94 -24.02
CA THR A 55 -10.31 15.25 -24.14
C THR A 55 -11.62 15.36 -23.36
N GLU A 56 -12.41 14.29 -23.32
CA GLU A 56 -13.73 14.32 -22.68
C GLU A 56 -13.63 14.37 -21.15
N PRO A 57 -14.56 15.07 -20.47
CA PRO A 57 -14.67 15.05 -19.01
C PRO A 57 -14.71 13.63 -18.47
N TYR A 58 -13.98 13.38 -17.38
CA TYR A 58 -13.99 12.08 -16.74
C TYR A 58 -15.21 11.94 -15.82
N THR A 59 -15.61 10.70 -15.57
CA THR A 59 -16.60 10.37 -14.53
C THR A 59 -15.95 9.53 -13.43
N ILE A 60 -16.53 9.55 -12.23
CA ILE A 60 -16.03 8.73 -11.13
C ILE A 60 -16.10 7.22 -11.46
N ASP A 61 -17.08 6.78 -12.25
CA ASP A 61 -17.18 5.42 -12.76
C ASP A 61 -15.98 5.01 -13.62
N GLN A 62 -15.50 5.91 -14.50
CA GLN A 62 -14.30 5.64 -15.29
C GLN A 62 -13.07 5.50 -14.40
N LEU A 63 -12.91 6.39 -13.42
CA LEU A 63 -11.77 6.36 -12.50
C LEU A 63 -11.80 5.13 -11.58
N GLY A 64 -12.98 4.68 -11.17
CA GLY A 64 -13.18 3.42 -10.45
C GLY A 64 -12.90 2.19 -11.30
N GLN A 65 -13.40 2.17 -12.54
CA GLN A 65 -13.17 1.05 -13.46
C GLN A 65 -11.69 0.94 -13.87
N ASP A 66 -10.96 2.05 -13.98
CA ASP A 66 -9.52 2.06 -14.21
C ASP A 66 -8.74 1.24 -13.16
N VAL A 67 -9.13 1.30 -11.88
CA VAL A 67 -8.50 0.50 -10.82
C VAL A 67 -8.75 -0.99 -11.06
N ILE A 68 -9.98 -1.36 -11.40
CA ILE A 68 -10.35 -2.74 -11.69
C ILE A 68 -9.60 -3.27 -12.92
N ASP A 69 -9.52 -2.48 -13.99
CA ASP A 69 -8.81 -2.85 -15.20
C ASP A 69 -7.30 -3.01 -14.94
N LEU A 70 -6.72 -2.17 -14.07
CA LEU A 70 -5.33 -2.31 -13.65
C LEU A 70 -5.12 -3.59 -12.81
N MET A 71 -6.03 -3.89 -11.88
CA MET A 71 -5.99 -5.13 -11.12
C MET A 71 -6.05 -6.36 -12.04
N ASP A 72 -6.97 -6.37 -13.00
CA ASP A 72 -7.15 -7.47 -13.94
C ASP A 72 -5.91 -7.64 -14.84
N ARG A 73 -5.36 -6.54 -15.35
CA ARG A 73 -4.10 -6.54 -16.13
C ARG A 73 -2.92 -7.14 -15.35
N LEU A 74 -2.87 -6.91 -14.03
CA LEU A 74 -1.82 -7.40 -13.15
C LEU A 74 -2.15 -8.74 -12.50
N SER A 75 -3.27 -9.36 -12.87
CA SER A 75 -3.77 -10.61 -12.27
C SER A 75 -3.94 -10.54 -10.75
N ILE A 76 -4.37 -9.37 -10.25
CA ILE A 76 -4.66 -9.14 -8.83
C ILE A 76 -6.14 -9.41 -8.59
N GLU A 77 -6.44 -10.58 -8.03
CA GLU A 77 -7.83 -10.96 -7.74
C GLU A 77 -8.44 -10.07 -6.65
N LYS A 78 -7.71 -9.85 -5.55
CA LYS A 78 -8.19 -9.10 -4.39
C LYS A 78 -7.06 -8.29 -3.76
N ALA A 79 -7.36 -7.08 -3.27
CA ALA A 79 -6.36 -6.18 -2.70
C ALA A 79 -6.90 -5.39 -1.49
N PHE A 80 -6.02 -4.81 -0.70
CA PHE A 80 -6.34 -3.66 0.13
C PHE A 80 -6.31 -2.39 -0.72
N PHE A 81 -7.09 -1.37 -0.35
CA PHE A 81 -7.13 -0.10 -1.08
C PHE A 81 -7.05 1.07 -0.12
N CYS A 82 -6.28 2.09 -0.46
CA CYS A 82 -6.24 3.37 0.23
C CYS A 82 -6.31 4.50 -0.79
N GLY A 83 -7.33 5.34 -0.68
CA GLY A 83 -7.54 6.46 -1.58
C GLY A 83 -7.60 7.79 -0.84
N LEU A 84 -6.84 8.77 -1.30
CA LEU A 84 -6.83 10.12 -0.71
C LEU A 84 -7.59 11.12 -1.58
N SER A 85 -8.51 11.90 -0.99
CA SER A 85 -9.28 12.94 -1.67
C SER A 85 -10.10 12.39 -2.84
N MET A 86 -9.76 12.76 -4.09
CA MET A 86 -10.31 12.12 -5.29
C MET A 86 -10.15 10.59 -5.26
N GLY A 87 -9.00 10.10 -4.78
CA GLY A 87 -8.80 8.67 -4.58
C GLY A 87 -9.76 8.06 -3.55
N GLY A 88 -10.18 8.84 -2.56
CA GLY A 88 -11.21 8.42 -1.60
C GLY A 88 -12.61 8.33 -2.24
N LEU A 89 -12.96 9.22 -3.18
CA LEU A 89 -14.19 9.07 -3.99
C LEU A 89 -14.13 7.81 -4.86
N ILE A 90 -12.96 7.51 -5.43
CA ILE A 90 -12.73 6.26 -6.17
C ILE A 90 -12.92 5.06 -5.23
N GLY A 91 -12.38 5.11 -4.02
CA GLY A 91 -12.59 4.09 -2.98
C GLY A 91 -14.04 3.87 -2.61
N GLN A 92 -14.84 4.94 -2.51
CA GLN A 92 -16.29 4.86 -2.29
C GLN A 92 -16.99 4.14 -3.45
N TRP A 93 -16.68 4.52 -4.69
CA TRP A 93 -17.22 3.83 -5.87
C TRP A 93 -16.87 2.34 -5.86
N LEU A 94 -15.63 1.99 -5.52
CA LEU A 94 -15.14 0.60 -5.44
C LEU A 94 -15.86 -0.20 -4.34
N GLY A 95 -16.03 0.37 -3.15
CA GLY A 95 -16.73 -0.29 -2.05
C GLY A 95 -18.23 -0.48 -2.29
N ILE A 96 -18.85 0.36 -3.12
CA ILE A 96 -20.25 0.24 -3.53
C ILE A 96 -20.41 -0.77 -4.69
N HIS A 97 -19.59 -0.67 -5.72
CA HIS A 97 -19.82 -1.38 -6.98
C HIS A 97 -18.99 -2.66 -7.15
N ARG A 98 -17.87 -2.79 -6.43
CA ARG A 98 -16.90 -3.89 -6.55
C ARG A 98 -16.38 -4.39 -5.20
N PRO A 99 -17.19 -4.48 -4.12
CA PRO A 99 -16.70 -4.78 -2.76
C PRO A 99 -15.93 -6.10 -2.66
N LYS A 100 -16.30 -7.11 -3.45
CA LYS A 100 -15.65 -8.43 -3.44
C LYS A 100 -14.18 -8.40 -3.91
N ARG A 101 -13.76 -7.35 -4.62
CA ARG A 101 -12.38 -7.15 -5.09
C ARG A 101 -11.46 -6.58 -4.00
N PHE A 102 -12.00 -6.22 -2.83
CA PHE A 102 -11.22 -5.59 -1.78
C PHE A 102 -11.36 -6.33 -0.44
N TYR A 103 -10.24 -6.45 0.29
CA TYR A 103 -10.24 -6.99 1.66
C TYR A 103 -10.80 -5.96 2.64
N LYS A 104 -10.20 -4.77 2.63
CA LYS A 104 -10.62 -3.58 3.38
C LYS A 104 -10.28 -2.32 2.55
N ILE A 105 -10.96 -1.21 2.81
CA ILE A 105 -10.80 0.06 2.07
C ILE A 105 -10.55 1.21 3.05
N VAL A 106 -9.53 2.03 2.78
CA VAL A 106 -9.27 3.28 3.49
C VAL A 106 -9.73 4.46 2.65
N LEU A 107 -10.57 5.31 3.24
CA LEU A 107 -11.07 6.56 2.67
C LEU A 107 -10.37 7.73 3.39
N SER A 108 -9.36 8.32 2.77
CA SER A 108 -8.52 9.35 3.41
C SER A 108 -8.81 10.75 2.89
N ASN A 109 -8.91 11.74 3.77
CA ASN A 109 -9.06 13.16 3.45
C ASN A 109 -10.01 13.36 2.28
N THR A 110 -11.21 12.80 2.41
CA THR A 110 -12.21 12.71 1.34
C THR A 110 -13.59 13.02 1.91
N GLY A 111 -14.59 13.10 1.05
CA GLY A 111 -15.98 13.28 1.42
C GLY A 111 -16.91 12.52 0.48
N ALA A 112 -18.17 12.37 0.87
CA ALA A 112 -19.19 11.75 0.01
C ALA A 112 -19.53 12.62 -1.21
N LYS A 113 -19.36 13.93 -1.07
CA LYS A 113 -19.38 14.97 -2.08
C LYS A 113 -18.28 15.95 -1.67
N ILE A 114 -17.39 16.31 -2.59
CA ILE A 114 -16.28 17.23 -2.29
C ILE A 114 -16.56 18.55 -3.01
N GLY A 115 -16.71 19.64 -2.25
CA GLY A 115 -17.04 20.95 -2.81
C GLY A 115 -18.40 21.01 -3.51
N ASP A 116 -18.57 22.01 -4.37
CA ASP A 116 -19.79 22.26 -5.12
C ASP A 116 -19.50 22.57 -6.58
N ASP A 117 -20.56 22.61 -7.39
CA ASP A 117 -20.48 22.76 -8.83
C ASP A 117 -19.84 24.10 -9.25
N GLU A 118 -20.16 25.18 -8.54
CA GLU A 118 -19.63 26.51 -8.81
C GLU A 118 -18.11 26.56 -8.58
N ARG A 119 -17.64 26.01 -7.46
CA ARG A 119 -16.23 25.96 -7.10
C ARG A 119 -15.42 25.14 -8.10
N TRP A 120 -15.93 23.99 -8.55
CA TRP A 120 -15.23 23.17 -9.54
C TRP A 120 -15.24 23.79 -10.93
N ASN A 121 -16.38 24.35 -11.37
CA ASN A 121 -16.46 25.03 -12.66
C ASN A 121 -15.54 26.26 -12.70
N THR A 122 -15.49 27.04 -11.61
CA THR A 122 -14.55 28.17 -11.46
C THR A 122 -13.12 27.68 -11.52
N ARG A 123 -12.78 26.59 -10.82
CA ARG A 123 -11.43 26.02 -10.86
C ARG A 123 -11.04 25.59 -12.27
N ILE A 124 -11.95 24.94 -13.00
CA ILE A 124 -11.75 24.52 -14.40
C ILE A 124 -11.52 25.74 -15.30
N SER A 125 -12.36 26.77 -15.23
CA SER A 125 -12.19 27.97 -16.06
C SER A 125 -10.87 28.68 -15.74
N THR A 126 -10.53 28.83 -14.46
CA THR A 126 -9.29 29.49 -14.04
C THR A 126 -8.04 28.80 -14.60
N ILE A 127 -7.94 27.47 -14.52
CA ILE A 127 -6.76 26.75 -15.05
C ILE A 127 -6.76 26.65 -16.57
N SER A 128 -7.94 26.61 -17.21
CA SER A 128 -8.05 26.64 -18.66
C SER A 128 -7.56 27.97 -19.24
N GLU A 129 -7.78 29.08 -18.53
CA GLU A 129 -7.35 30.42 -18.95
C GLU A 129 -5.91 30.74 -18.54
N ASN A 130 -5.51 30.36 -17.31
CA ASN A 130 -4.31 30.88 -16.66
C ASN A 130 -3.28 29.80 -16.29
N GLY A 131 -3.49 28.54 -16.65
CA GLY A 131 -2.58 27.44 -16.33
C GLY A 131 -2.63 26.99 -14.87
N MET A 132 -1.82 25.97 -14.53
CA MET A 132 -1.79 25.36 -13.19
C MET A 132 -1.19 26.30 -12.13
N GLU A 133 -0.30 27.20 -12.56
CA GLU A 133 0.37 28.21 -11.75
C GLU A 133 -0.63 29.14 -11.05
N SER A 134 -1.79 29.35 -11.66
CA SER A 134 -2.84 30.21 -11.10
C SER A 134 -3.47 29.71 -9.80
N ILE A 135 -3.32 28.41 -9.49
CA ILE A 135 -3.97 27.78 -8.33
C ILE A 135 -3.02 27.03 -7.40
N VAL A 136 -1.73 26.91 -7.75
CA VAL A 136 -0.78 26.07 -7.00
C VAL A 136 -0.56 26.58 -5.57
N ASP A 137 -0.31 27.88 -5.37
CA ASP A 137 -0.02 28.45 -4.05
C ASP A 137 -1.18 28.21 -3.07
N ALA A 138 -2.41 28.51 -3.52
CA ALA A 138 -3.62 28.28 -2.75
C ALA A 138 -3.94 26.79 -2.55
N SER A 139 -3.44 25.89 -3.41
CA SER A 139 -3.59 24.45 -3.25
C SER A 139 -2.62 23.92 -2.20
N ILE A 140 -1.35 24.31 -2.29
CA ILE A 140 -0.30 23.94 -1.34
C ILE A 140 -0.62 24.44 0.07
N ASP A 141 -1.17 25.65 0.20
CA ASP A 141 -1.57 26.17 1.49
C ASP A 141 -2.69 25.34 2.14
N ARG A 142 -3.67 24.87 1.36
CA ARG A 142 -4.71 23.95 1.86
C ARG A 142 -4.19 22.54 2.13
N TRP A 143 -3.07 22.16 1.53
CA TRP A 143 -2.54 20.79 1.61
C TRP A 143 -1.68 20.52 2.83
N PHE A 144 -0.97 21.52 3.33
CA PHE A 144 0.03 21.35 4.39
C PHE A 144 -0.09 22.38 5.50
N THR A 145 0.11 21.97 6.74
CA THR A 145 0.22 22.88 7.88
C THR A 145 1.40 23.84 7.71
N ASP A 146 1.33 24.98 8.40
CA ASP A 146 2.44 25.93 8.42
C ASP A 146 3.70 25.33 9.07
N GLU A 147 3.51 24.44 10.06
CA GLU A 147 4.60 23.71 10.70
C GLU A 147 5.30 22.77 9.72
N PHE A 148 4.57 21.95 8.96
CA PHE A 148 5.17 21.06 7.97
C PHE A 148 5.85 21.84 6.85
N LYS A 149 5.24 22.94 6.39
CA LYS A 149 5.86 23.82 5.38
C LYS A 149 7.22 24.35 5.85
N ALA A 150 7.34 24.71 7.13
CA ALA A 150 8.58 25.19 7.72
C ALA A 150 9.62 24.07 7.95
N LYS A 151 9.18 22.89 8.40
CA LYS A 151 10.04 21.75 8.75
C LYS A 151 10.58 21.01 7.54
N THR A 152 9.79 20.89 6.47
CA THR A 152 10.08 20.02 5.32
C THR A 152 10.00 20.77 3.97
N PRO A 153 10.69 21.91 3.80
CA PRO A 153 10.52 22.77 2.61
C PRO A 153 10.89 22.07 1.30
N LYS A 154 11.83 21.11 1.32
CA LYS A 154 12.19 20.32 0.15
C LYS A 154 11.02 19.46 -0.35
N ARG A 155 10.28 18.81 0.56
CA ARG A 155 9.14 17.96 0.20
C ARG A 155 7.97 18.79 -0.31
N VAL A 156 7.77 19.98 0.27
CA VAL A 156 6.78 20.95 -0.20
C VAL A 156 7.12 21.41 -1.62
N ALA A 157 8.38 21.76 -1.91
CA ALA A 157 8.82 22.13 -3.25
C ALA A 157 8.63 20.99 -4.26
N GLN A 158 8.95 19.75 -3.88
CA GLN A 158 8.66 18.59 -4.74
C GLN A 158 7.16 18.42 -5.03
N THR A 159 6.32 18.67 -4.02
CA THR A 159 4.86 18.61 -4.19
C THR A 159 4.35 19.75 -5.08
N TYR A 160 4.97 20.92 -4.98
CA TYR A 160 4.72 22.08 -5.83
C TYR A 160 5.02 21.75 -7.30
N ASP A 161 6.22 21.22 -7.58
CA ASP A 161 6.64 20.83 -8.92
C ASP A 161 5.74 19.71 -9.49
N MET A 162 5.41 18.72 -8.66
CA MET A 162 4.47 17.65 -9.01
C MET A 162 3.11 18.22 -9.42
N PHE A 163 2.58 19.18 -8.65
CA PHE A 163 1.31 19.82 -8.97
C PHE A 163 1.36 20.55 -10.31
N LEU A 164 2.38 21.38 -10.52
CA LEU A 164 2.58 22.14 -11.76
C LEU A 164 2.77 21.26 -13.00
N SER A 165 3.29 20.04 -12.82
CA SER A 165 3.45 19.10 -13.93
C SER A 165 2.13 18.49 -14.45
N SER A 166 1.01 18.74 -13.76
CA SER A 166 -0.29 18.19 -14.13
C SER A 166 -0.78 18.76 -15.46
N PRO A 167 -1.13 17.91 -16.46
CA PRO A 167 -1.75 18.38 -17.70
C PRO A 167 -3.08 19.08 -17.42
N VAL A 168 -3.23 20.33 -17.85
CA VAL A 168 -4.44 21.15 -17.61
C VAL A 168 -5.72 20.41 -18.02
N ILE A 169 -5.76 19.80 -19.21
CA ILE A 169 -6.93 19.03 -19.68
C ILE A 169 -7.23 17.86 -18.74
N GLY A 170 -6.21 17.10 -18.34
CA GLY A 170 -6.35 15.95 -17.45
C GLY A 170 -6.87 16.36 -16.08
N TYR A 171 -6.32 17.44 -15.53
CA TYR A 171 -6.76 18.03 -14.28
C TYR A 171 -8.22 18.52 -14.36
N SER A 172 -8.57 19.27 -15.41
CA SER A 172 -9.95 19.74 -15.64
C SER A 172 -10.95 18.59 -15.75
N ASN A 173 -10.59 17.51 -16.42
CA ASN A 173 -11.46 16.34 -16.56
C ASN A 173 -11.64 15.59 -15.24
N CYS A 174 -10.62 15.54 -14.39
CA CYS A 174 -10.75 15.05 -13.01
C CYS A 174 -11.57 16.00 -12.13
N CYS A 175 -11.46 17.33 -12.29
CA CYS A 175 -12.35 18.28 -11.62
C CYS A 175 -13.82 18.01 -11.95
N ALA A 176 -14.14 17.71 -13.22
CA ALA A 176 -15.49 17.34 -13.62
C ALA A 176 -15.96 16.03 -12.95
N ALA A 177 -15.08 15.01 -12.87
CA ALA A 177 -15.40 13.77 -12.17
C ALA A 177 -15.70 14.00 -10.68
N ILE A 178 -14.93 14.85 -10.01
CA ILE A 178 -15.14 15.19 -8.59
C ILE A 178 -16.40 16.03 -8.42
N ARG A 179 -16.64 16.98 -9.32
CA ARG A 179 -17.84 17.80 -9.36
C ARG A 179 -19.08 16.92 -9.43
N ASP A 180 -19.11 15.94 -10.31
CA ASP A 180 -20.32 15.15 -10.59
C ASP A 180 -20.48 13.96 -9.62
N ALA A 181 -19.43 13.61 -8.86
CA ALA A 181 -19.49 12.56 -7.86
C ALA A 181 -20.27 13.00 -6.61
N ASP A 182 -21.34 12.25 -6.30
CA ASP A 182 -22.10 12.40 -5.06
C ASP A 182 -22.56 11.03 -4.57
N PHE A 183 -21.96 10.57 -3.48
CA PHE A 183 -22.28 9.27 -2.90
C PHE A 183 -23.19 9.36 -1.69
N ARG A 184 -23.63 10.56 -1.25
CA ARG A 184 -24.37 10.77 0.01
C ARG A 184 -25.57 9.83 0.18
N ASP A 185 -26.31 9.57 -0.89
CA ASP A 185 -27.51 8.71 -0.88
C ASP A 185 -27.22 7.21 -1.18
N SER A 186 -25.95 6.85 -1.35
CA SER A 186 -25.52 5.52 -1.82
C SER A 186 -24.53 4.80 -0.91
N LEU A 187 -23.98 5.49 0.10
CA LEU A 187 -23.01 4.93 1.04
C LEU A 187 -23.55 3.74 1.83
N SER A 188 -24.87 3.63 2.03
CA SER A 188 -25.50 2.45 2.63
C SER A 188 -25.29 1.15 1.83
N LYS A 189 -24.84 1.24 0.58
CA LYS A 189 -24.46 0.09 -0.26
C LYS A 189 -22.98 -0.28 -0.15
N PHE A 190 -22.17 0.56 0.52
CA PHE A 190 -20.78 0.26 0.78
C PHE A 190 -20.70 -0.92 1.76
N SER A 191 -20.05 -2.00 1.35
CA SER A 191 -20.07 -3.27 2.10
C SER A 191 -18.69 -3.85 2.42
N ALA A 192 -17.62 -3.17 1.99
CA ALA A 192 -16.28 -3.49 2.49
C ALA A 192 -16.11 -2.92 3.90
N GLU A 193 -15.21 -3.50 4.69
CA GLU A 193 -14.77 -2.91 5.95
C GLU A 193 -13.97 -1.63 5.64
N ALA A 194 -14.26 -0.54 6.36
CA ALA A 194 -13.72 0.78 6.06
C ALA A 194 -13.06 1.46 7.25
N LEU A 195 -11.94 2.13 6.98
CA LEU A 195 -11.36 3.15 7.84
C LEU A 195 -11.43 4.50 7.12
N VAL A 196 -11.94 5.51 7.80
CA VAL A 196 -11.89 6.90 7.36
C VAL A 196 -10.75 7.61 8.08
N ILE A 197 -9.83 8.21 7.32
CA ILE A 197 -8.73 9.02 7.86
C ILE A 197 -8.96 10.47 7.48
N THR A 198 -8.79 11.42 8.41
CA THR A 198 -8.85 12.86 8.10
C THR A 198 -7.83 13.66 8.88
N GLY A 199 -7.42 14.79 8.32
CA GLY A 199 -6.66 15.81 9.04
C GLY A 199 -7.59 16.71 9.87
N ASP A 200 -7.19 17.06 11.10
CA ASP A 200 -7.94 18.00 11.96
C ASP A 200 -7.92 19.45 11.45
N GLN A 201 -6.97 19.77 10.55
CA GLN A 201 -6.82 21.07 9.91
C GLN A 201 -7.14 21.02 8.41
N ASP A 202 -7.77 19.95 7.92
CA ASP A 202 -8.15 19.82 6.52
C ASP A 202 -9.26 20.82 6.14
N LEU A 203 -8.90 21.80 5.31
CA LEU A 203 -9.81 22.85 4.81
C LEU A 203 -10.52 22.46 3.50
N VAL A 204 -10.19 21.30 2.92
CA VAL A 204 -10.79 20.79 1.68
C VAL A 204 -11.91 19.81 2.01
N THR A 205 -11.61 18.84 2.86
CA THR A 205 -12.50 17.76 3.31
C THR A 205 -12.33 17.62 4.82
N ASN A 206 -13.04 18.48 5.55
CA ASN A 206 -12.91 18.61 6.99
C ASN A 206 -13.43 17.38 7.78
N VAL A 207 -13.28 17.43 9.10
CA VAL A 207 -13.73 16.39 10.03
C VAL A 207 -15.23 16.06 9.87
N GLU A 208 -16.09 17.05 9.61
CA GLU A 208 -17.53 16.81 9.40
C GLU A 208 -17.81 15.91 8.18
N HIS A 209 -17.02 16.03 7.11
CA HIS A 209 -17.14 15.11 5.97
C HIS A 209 -16.75 13.68 6.36
N ALA A 210 -15.71 13.52 7.18
CA ALA A 210 -15.26 12.22 7.65
C ALA A 210 -16.27 11.59 8.61
N GLU A 211 -16.81 12.35 9.57
CA GLU A 211 -17.88 11.93 10.46
C GLU A 211 -19.15 11.55 9.69
N PHE A 212 -19.48 12.29 8.62
CA PHE A 212 -20.58 11.92 7.74
C PHE A 212 -20.35 10.55 7.09
N LEU A 213 -19.17 10.28 6.52
CA LEU A 213 -18.84 8.98 5.94
C LEU A 213 -19.02 7.85 6.95
N VAL A 214 -18.47 8.02 8.16
CA VAL A 214 -18.57 7.05 9.25
C VAL A 214 -20.02 6.81 9.67
N SER A 215 -20.84 7.86 9.68
CA SER A 215 -22.27 7.73 10.02
C SER A 215 -23.09 6.95 8.98
N GLN A 216 -22.61 6.87 7.74
CA GLN A 216 -23.34 6.25 6.62
C GLN A 216 -22.79 4.88 6.21
N ILE A 217 -21.53 4.57 6.53
CA ILE A 217 -20.89 3.30 6.21
C ILE A 217 -20.95 2.41 7.46
N GLN A 218 -21.54 1.23 7.32
CA GLN A 218 -21.66 0.28 8.42
C GLN A 218 -20.27 -0.11 8.95
N ASP A 219 -20.12 -0.08 10.28
CA ASP A 219 -18.92 -0.51 11.01
C ASP A 219 -17.63 0.22 10.59
N ALA A 220 -17.74 1.42 10.01
CA ALA A 220 -16.59 2.23 9.64
C ALA A 220 -15.89 2.84 10.86
N GLU A 221 -14.56 2.81 10.85
CA GLU A 221 -13.72 3.44 11.87
C GLU A 221 -13.28 4.85 11.46
N LEU A 222 -12.95 5.70 12.43
CA LEU A 222 -12.45 7.06 12.19
C LEU A 222 -11.08 7.27 12.85
N LYS A 223 -10.10 7.73 12.07
CA LYS A 223 -8.81 8.23 12.56
C LYS A 223 -8.64 9.70 12.18
N ILE A 224 -8.45 10.55 13.18
CA ILE A 224 -8.13 11.96 12.99
C ILE A 224 -6.63 12.16 13.27
N LEU A 225 -5.92 12.81 12.35
CA LEU A 225 -4.49 13.11 12.44
C LEU A 225 -4.26 14.63 12.52
N PRO A 226 -3.19 15.08 13.22
CA PRO A 226 -2.84 16.51 13.33
C PRO A 226 -2.19 17.02 12.03
N ALA A 227 -2.96 17.07 10.96
CA ALA A 227 -2.52 17.33 9.60
C ALA A 227 -3.57 18.13 8.80
N ARG A 228 -3.17 18.68 7.65
CA ARG A 228 -4.10 19.22 6.63
C ARG A 228 -4.47 18.10 5.63
N HIS A 229 -4.68 18.48 4.36
CA HIS A 229 -5.31 17.60 3.37
C HIS A 229 -4.43 16.44 2.90
N LEU A 230 -3.11 16.62 2.80
CA LEU A 230 -2.19 15.55 2.40
C LEU A 230 -1.56 14.89 3.62
N ALA A 231 -2.40 14.37 4.53
CA ALA A 231 -1.97 13.79 5.80
C ALA A 231 -0.93 12.66 5.64
N ALA A 232 -1.04 11.85 4.58
CA ALA A 232 -0.06 10.82 4.26
C ALA A 232 1.34 11.39 3.99
N THR A 233 1.43 12.54 3.31
CA THR A 233 2.70 13.21 3.02
C THR A 233 3.23 13.98 4.24
N GLU A 234 2.33 14.50 5.07
CA GLU A 234 2.68 15.29 6.25
C GLU A 234 3.20 14.44 7.41
N LEU A 235 2.58 13.27 7.62
CA LEU A 235 2.83 12.35 8.74
C LEU A 235 3.01 10.91 8.23
N PRO A 236 4.05 10.62 7.41
CA PRO A 236 4.18 9.32 6.74
C PRO A 236 4.30 8.14 7.71
N GLU A 237 4.96 8.33 8.86
CA GLU A 237 5.12 7.29 9.88
C GLU A 237 3.78 6.97 10.56
N GLU A 238 3.13 7.97 11.15
CA GLU A 238 1.85 7.82 11.85
C GLU A 238 0.74 7.35 10.90
N TYR A 239 0.76 7.83 9.66
CA TYR A 239 -0.19 7.39 8.64
C TYR A 239 0.06 5.92 8.27
N SER A 240 1.31 5.49 8.09
CA SER A 240 1.63 4.10 7.80
C SER A 240 1.21 3.17 8.94
N GLU A 241 1.38 3.59 10.19
CA GLU A 241 0.97 2.83 11.36
C GLU A 241 -0.56 2.66 11.40
N ALA A 242 -1.32 3.72 11.13
CA ALA A 242 -2.79 3.64 11.05
C ALA A 242 -3.27 2.67 9.95
N LEU A 243 -2.56 2.60 8.81
CA LEU A 243 -2.86 1.61 7.78
C LEU A 243 -2.54 0.18 8.23
N ILE A 244 -1.40 -0.02 8.90
CA ILE A 244 -0.97 -1.34 9.38
C ILE A 244 -1.93 -1.84 10.45
N ASP A 245 -2.31 -1.00 11.41
CA ASP A 245 -3.28 -1.33 12.46
C ASP A 245 -4.59 -1.83 11.85
N PHE A 246 -5.14 -1.08 10.91
CA PHE A 246 -6.43 -1.40 10.31
C PHE A 246 -6.39 -2.63 9.40
N PHE A 247 -5.35 -2.76 8.56
CA PHE A 247 -5.28 -3.85 7.57
C PHE A 247 -4.73 -5.15 8.14
N VAL A 248 -3.86 -5.09 9.17
CA VAL A 248 -3.11 -6.22 9.70
C VAL A 248 -3.50 -6.54 11.14
N GLY A 249 -3.51 -5.53 12.00
CA GLY A 249 -3.75 -5.64 13.43
C GLY A 249 -2.77 -4.82 14.27
N GLU A 250 -3.21 -4.47 15.48
CA GLU A 250 -2.47 -3.60 16.40
C GLU A 250 -1.38 -4.36 17.16
N SER A 251 -1.57 -5.65 17.42
CA SER A 251 -0.62 -6.41 18.23
C SER A 251 0.61 -6.84 17.41
N THR A 252 1.78 -6.89 18.08
CA THR A 252 3.00 -7.47 17.50
C THR A 252 2.78 -8.92 17.04
N PHE A 253 1.89 -9.66 17.70
CA PHE A 253 1.54 -11.02 17.32
C PHE A 253 0.83 -11.08 15.97
N GLU A 254 -0.21 -10.26 15.77
CA GLU A 254 -0.98 -10.22 14.51
C GLU A 254 -0.09 -9.81 13.34
N ARG A 255 0.71 -8.75 13.54
CA ARG A 255 1.72 -8.30 12.58
C ARG A 255 2.72 -9.40 12.25
N GLY A 256 3.20 -10.11 13.28
CA GLY A 256 4.10 -11.24 13.11
C GLY A 256 3.48 -12.39 12.36
N MET A 257 2.23 -12.76 12.67
CA MET A 257 1.51 -13.82 11.98
C MET A 257 1.24 -13.48 10.51
N HIS A 258 0.91 -12.22 10.22
CA HIS A 258 0.79 -11.72 8.85
C HIS A 258 2.11 -11.88 8.08
N VAL A 259 3.21 -11.36 8.61
CA VAL A 259 4.52 -11.48 7.95
C VAL A 259 4.94 -12.93 7.81
N ARG A 260 4.79 -13.76 8.85
CA ARG A 260 5.08 -15.20 8.83
C ARG A 260 4.35 -15.91 7.70
N ARG A 261 3.08 -15.58 7.47
CA ARG A 261 2.28 -16.13 6.36
C ARG A 261 2.79 -15.69 5.00
N THR A 262 3.17 -14.44 4.82
CA THR A 262 3.75 -13.97 3.54
C THR A 262 5.07 -14.64 3.21
N VAL A 263 5.88 -14.97 4.23
CA VAL A 263 7.20 -15.57 4.07
C VAL A 263 7.12 -17.09 3.91
N LEU A 264 6.44 -17.78 4.82
CA LEU A 264 6.40 -19.25 4.85
C LEU A 264 5.22 -19.86 4.05
N GLY A 265 4.21 -19.05 3.72
CA GLY A 265 2.99 -19.48 3.05
C GLY A 265 1.90 -19.97 4.02
N ASN A 266 0.64 -19.69 3.69
CA ASN A 266 -0.51 -20.00 4.54
C ASN A 266 -0.58 -21.49 4.92
N ALA A 267 -0.49 -22.39 3.94
CA ALA A 267 -0.59 -23.83 4.20
C ALA A 267 0.52 -24.35 5.13
N HIS A 268 1.72 -23.75 5.11
CA HIS A 268 2.77 -24.09 6.05
C HIS A 268 2.40 -23.63 7.46
N VAL A 269 2.01 -22.37 7.60
CA VAL A 269 1.65 -21.77 8.90
C VAL A 269 0.45 -22.49 9.53
N ASP A 270 -0.55 -22.86 8.74
CA ASP A 270 -1.73 -23.59 9.23
C ASP A 270 -1.35 -24.98 9.78
N ARG A 271 -0.47 -25.72 9.07
CA ARG A 271 0.06 -27.01 9.55
C ARG A 271 0.95 -26.87 10.78
N ALA A 272 1.67 -25.76 10.92
CA ALA A 272 2.48 -25.50 12.11
C ALA A 272 1.57 -25.20 13.31
N ASN A 273 0.56 -24.34 13.13
CA ASN A 273 -0.38 -23.97 14.18
C ASN A 273 -1.24 -25.15 14.65
N SER A 274 -1.62 -26.07 13.76
CA SER A 274 -2.39 -27.27 14.14
C SER A 274 -1.63 -28.26 15.02
N LYS A 275 -0.31 -28.06 15.20
CA LYS A 275 0.56 -28.89 16.05
C LYS A 275 0.92 -28.21 17.37
N ILE A 276 0.37 -27.01 17.62
CA ILE A 276 0.55 -26.30 18.89
C ILE A 276 -0.08 -27.13 20.01
N ASN A 277 0.65 -27.27 21.10
CA ASN A 277 0.25 -27.98 22.30
C ASN A 277 0.92 -27.34 23.53
N GLU A 278 0.58 -27.83 24.73
CA GLU A 278 1.06 -27.28 26.01
C GLU A 278 2.59 -27.18 26.11
N LEU A 279 3.35 -28.07 25.44
CA LEU A 279 4.81 -28.05 25.48
C LEU A 279 5.43 -26.94 24.61
N ASN A 280 4.81 -26.58 23.49
CA ASN A 280 5.43 -25.73 22.47
C ASN A 280 4.70 -24.41 22.20
N GLY A 281 3.53 -24.18 22.82
CA GLY A 281 2.70 -22.99 22.62
C GLY A 281 3.46 -21.69 22.86
N ASP A 282 4.01 -21.53 24.07
CA ASP A 282 4.76 -20.33 24.46
C ASP A 282 5.94 -20.04 23.53
N PHE A 283 6.60 -21.10 23.02
CA PHE A 283 7.70 -20.95 22.08
C PHE A 283 7.23 -20.52 20.69
N GLN A 284 6.08 -21.02 20.21
CA GLN A 284 5.50 -20.57 18.94
C GLN A 284 5.01 -19.12 19.02
N GLU A 285 4.46 -18.72 20.17
CA GLU A 285 4.10 -17.33 20.44
C GLU A 285 5.35 -16.43 20.44
N PHE A 286 6.40 -16.81 21.19
CA PHE A 286 7.69 -16.12 21.19
C PHE A 286 8.25 -15.93 19.78
N ILE A 287 8.27 -16.98 18.95
CA ILE A 287 8.74 -16.87 17.55
C ILE A 287 7.87 -15.90 16.75
N SER A 288 6.55 -16.00 16.89
CA SER A 288 5.59 -15.16 16.15
C SER A 288 5.77 -13.67 16.50
N HIS A 289 5.97 -13.35 17.78
CA HIS A 289 6.28 -12.00 18.23
C HIS A 289 7.64 -11.51 17.72
N TYR A 290 8.73 -12.18 18.10
CA TYR A 290 10.05 -11.60 17.97
C TYR A 290 10.64 -11.78 16.58
N ALA A 291 10.58 -13.00 16.02
CA ALA A 291 11.12 -13.22 14.69
C ALA A 291 10.27 -12.44 13.69
N TRP A 292 8.97 -12.70 13.67
CA TRP A 292 8.11 -12.21 12.59
C TRP A 292 7.54 -10.82 12.85
N GLY A 293 7.17 -10.49 14.10
CA GLY A 293 6.55 -9.21 14.46
C GLY A 293 7.52 -8.07 14.75
N GLU A 294 8.77 -8.37 15.15
CA GLU A 294 9.79 -7.35 15.42
C GLU A 294 10.95 -7.37 14.42
N ILE A 295 11.58 -8.52 14.16
CA ILE A 295 12.81 -8.54 13.36
C ILE A 295 12.51 -8.45 11.87
N TRP A 296 11.57 -9.23 11.36
CA TRP A 296 11.22 -9.27 9.93
C TRP A 296 10.38 -8.07 9.47
N THR A 297 9.75 -7.34 10.39
CA THR A 297 9.00 -6.09 10.15
C THR A 297 9.89 -4.86 10.09
N ARG A 298 11.11 -4.92 10.66
CA ARG A 298 12.01 -3.76 10.71
C ARG A 298 12.35 -3.20 9.33
N PRO A 299 12.37 -1.86 9.19
CA PRO A 299 12.91 -1.24 8.00
C PRO A 299 14.43 -1.50 7.91
N GLY A 300 14.98 -1.41 6.70
CA GLY A 300 16.42 -1.46 6.43
C GLY A 300 16.89 -2.67 5.62
N LEU A 301 16.27 -3.85 5.78
CA LEU A 301 16.52 -5.01 4.92
C LEU A 301 15.21 -5.50 4.30
N SER A 302 15.24 -5.66 2.98
CA SER A 302 14.14 -6.28 2.23
C SER A 302 13.99 -7.76 2.61
N LYS A 303 12.78 -8.31 2.47
CA LYS A 303 12.52 -9.75 2.68
C LYS A 303 13.41 -10.67 1.82
N PRO A 304 13.70 -10.38 0.53
CA PRO A 304 14.70 -11.12 -0.25
C PRO A 304 16.07 -11.15 0.45
N ASN A 305 16.60 -9.99 0.83
CA ASN A 305 17.91 -9.90 1.48
C ASN A 305 17.94 -10.66 2.82
N ARG A 306 16.87 -10.55 3.61
CA ARG A 306 16.71 -11.32 4.86
C ARG A 306 16.75 -12.81 4.59
N SER A 307 16.06 -13.27 3.55
CA SER A 307 16.05 -14.69 3.16
C SER A 307 17.45 -15.17 2.77
N LEU A 308 18.17 -14.41 1.95
CA LEU A 308 19.55 -14.73 1.56
C LEU A 308 20.48 -14.85 2.78
N ILE A 309 20.38 -13.91 3.72
CA ILE A 309 21.16 -13.93 4.98
C ILE A 309 20.76 -15.13 5.84
N THR A 310 19.46 -15.42 5.96
CA THR A 310 18.97 -16.61 6.69
C THR A 310 19.51 -17.90 6.09
N LEU A 311 19.49 -18.05 4.76
CA LEU A 311 20.07 -19.21 4.09
C LEU A 311 21.56 -19.35 4.40
N ALA A 312 22.34 -18.28 4.29
CA ALA A 312 23.77 -18.30 4.61
C ALA A 312 24.02 -18.75 6.07
N MET A 313 23.27 -18.24 7.04
CA MET A 313 23.38 -18.65 8.44
C MET A 313 23.01 -20.12 8.66
N LEU A 314 21.96 -20.61 8.00
CA LEU A 314 21.53 -22.00 8.14
C LEU A 314 22.51 -23.00 7.51
N ILE A 315 23.19 -22.60 6.43
CA ILE A 315 24.31 -23.36 5.85
C ILE A 315 25.47 -23.41 6.86
N ALA A 316 25.88 -22.26 7.42
CA ALA A 316 26.97 -22.19 8.39
C ALA A 316 26.72 -23.02 9.65
N LEU A 317 25.46 -23.13 10.08
CA LEU A 317 25.04 -23.89 11.26
C LEU A 317 24.68 -25.36 10.97
N ASN A 318 24.72 -25.78 9.70
CA ASN A 318 24.33 -27.10 9.22
C ASN A 318 22.93 -27.54 9.72
N ARG A 319 21.94 -26.66 9.57
CA ARG A 319 20.54 -26.89 10.00
C ARG A 319 19.65 -27.26 8.82
N GLU A 320 19.80 -28.49 8.32
CA GLU A 320 19.18 -28.96 7.07
C GLU A 320 17.65 -28.78 7.00
N ALA A 321 16.92 -29.17 8.06
CA ALA A 321 15.46 -29.10 8.06
C ALA A 321 14.94 -27.65 7.94
N GLU A 322 15.55 -26.74 8.68
CA GLU A 322 15.25 -25.30 8.61
C GLU A 322 15.72 -24.70 7.28
N PHE A 323 16.87 -25.15 6.75
CA PHE A 323 17.36 -24.71 5.43
C PHE A 323 16.34 -25.04 4.34
N LYS A 324 15.84 -26.27 4.26
CA LYS A 324 14.81 -26.66 3.27
C LYS A 324 13.56 -25.78 3.38
N MET A 325 13.10 -25.50 4.59
CA MET A 325 11.95 -24.61 4.82
C MET A 325 12.24 -23.21 4.27
N HIS A 326 13.40 -22.66 4.57
CA HIS A 326 13.78 -21.31 4.17
C HIS A 326 14.14 -21.17 2.69
N VAL A 327 14.52 -22.24 1.99
CA VAL A 327 14.63 -22.21 0.51
C VAL A 327 13.26 -21.95 -0.11
N LYS A 328 12.20 -22.62 0.36
CA LYS A 328 10.81 -22.34 -0.09
C LYS A 328 10.40 -20.91 0.25
N ALA A 329 10.73 -20.45 1.45
CA ALA A 329 10.45 -19.10 1.89
C ALA A 329 11.19 -18.03 1.06
N ALA A 330 12.42 -18.32 0.62
CA ALA A 330 13.18 -17.44 -0.26
C ALA A 330 12.47 -17.25 -1.60
N PHE A 331 11.97 -18.33 -2.21
CA PHE A 331 11.17 -18.22 -3.44
C PHE A 331 9.88 -17.42 -3.23
N ASN A 332 9.16 -17.63 -2.12
CA ASN A 332 7.98 -16.82 -1.78
C ASN A 332 8.30 -15.32 -1.69
N ASN A 333 9.48 -14.99 -1.16
CA ASN A 333 9.96 -13.61 -1.06
C ASN A 333 10.48 -13.05 -2.39
N GLY A 334 10.52 -13.84 -3.46
CA GLY A 334 10.98 -13.41 -4.79
C GLY A 334 12.48 -13.56 -5.03
N VAL A 335 13.18 -14.31 -4.17
CA VAL A 335 14.58 -14.68 -4.41
C VAL A 335 14.64 -15.67 -5.56
N SER A 336 15.49 -15.39 -6.55
CA SER A 336 15.72 -16.27 -7.69
C SER A 336 16.59 -17.48 -7.34
N LEU A 337 16.51 -18.54 -8.15
CA LEU A 337 17.39 -19.70 -8.00
C LEU A 337 18.87 -19.31 -8.16
N ASP A 338 19.17 -18.36 -9.04
CA ASP A 338 20.53 -17.87 -9.25
C ASP A 338 21.08 -17.17 -8.00
N GLU A 339 20.28 -16.34 -7.33
CA GLU A 339 20.68 -15.71 -6.07
C GLU A 339 20.90 -16.73 -4.94
N ILE A 340 20.04 -17.75 -4.84
CA ILE A 340 20.22 -18.86 -3.88
C ILE A 340 21.53 -19.59 -4.18
N LYS A 341 21.81 -19.89 -5.45
CA LYS A 341 23.06 -20.52 -5.89
C LYS A 341 24.26 -19.66 -5.50
N GLU A 342 24.25 -18.36 -5.74
CA GLU A 342 25.36 -17.46 -5.37
C GLU A 342 25.61 -17.45 -3.85
N VAL A 343 24.57 -17.52 -3.02
CA VAL A 343 24.73 -17.66 -1.56
C VAL A 343 25.41 -18.98 -1.19
N ILE A 344 25.02 -20.11 -1.81
CA ILE A 344 25.65 -21.40 -1.56
C ILE A 344 27.11 -21.41 -2.03
N MET A 345 27.39 -20.81 -3.20
CA MET A 345 28.74 -20.64 -3.73
C MET A 345 29.61 -19.84 -2.77
N GLN A 346 29.12 -18.70 -2.26
CA GLN A 346 29.83 -17.89 -1.28
C GLN A 346 30.06 -18.68 0.02
N ALA A 347 29.05 -19.40 0.52
CA ALA A 347 29.15 -20.21 1.72
C ALA A 347 30.20 -21.33 1.59
N SER A 348 30.44 -21.85 0.38
CA SER A 348 31.44 -22.91 0.15
C SER A 348 32.86 -22.52 0.60
N LEU A 349 33.21 -21.23 0.51
CA LEU A 349 34.53 -20.72 0.89
C LEU A 349 34.70 -20.56 2.39
N TYR A 350 33.64 -20.15 3.10
CA TYR A 350 33.70 -19.79 4.52
C TYR A 350 33.17 -20.87 5.45
N CYS A 351 32.23 -21.69 4.97
CA CYS A 351 31.61 -22.80 5.70
C CYS A 351 32.16 -24.17 5.25
N GLY A 352 32.89 -24.21 4.14
CA GLY A 352 33.49 -25.41 3.57
C GLY A 352 32.63 -26.11 2.52
N LEU A 353 33.30 -26.78 1.59
CA LEU A 353 32.68 -27.54 0.49
C LEU A 353 31.63 -28.57 0.95
N PRO A 354 31.80 -29.32 2.07
CA PRO A 354 30.78 -30.26 2.52
C PRO A 354 29.44 -29.60 2.87
N ALA A 355 29.44 -28.46 3.57
CA ALA A 355 28.22 -27.74 3.92
C ALA A 355 27.51 -27.19 2.67
N ALA A 356 28.27 -26.70 1.70
CA ALA A 356 27.73 -26.23 0.42
C ALA A 356 27.15 -27.38 -0.43
N ASN A 357 27.82 -28.54 -0.50
CA ASN A 357 27.29 -29.72 -1.20
C ASN A 357 25.95 -30.16 -0.62
N GLU A 358 25.84 -30.21 0.71
CA GLU A 358 24.57 -30.54 1.36
C GLU A 358 23.49 -29.50 1.04
N ALA A 359 23.82 -28.21 1.08
CA ALA A 359 22.90 -27.13 0.71
C ALA A 359 22.42 -27.24 -0.75
N PHE A 360 23.29 -27.59 -1.70
CA PHE A 360 22.90 -27.88 -3.08
C PHE A 360 21.91 -29.04 -3.16
N HIS A 361 22.23 -30.19 -2.56
CA HIS A 361 21.33 -31.35 -2.55
C HIS A 361 19.95 -31.01 -1.95
N LYS A 362 19.92 -30.30 -0.82
CA LYS A 362 18.66 -29.89 -0.18
C LYS A 362 17.86 -28.87 -1.01
N THR A 363 18.55 -28.00 -1.76
CA THR A 363 17.90 -27.08 -2.69
C THR A 363 17.27 -27.85 -3.85
N GLU A 364 17.95 -28.84 -4.42
CA GLU A 364 17.41 -29.71 -5.48
C GLU A 364 16.20 -30.52 -4.99
N GLU A 365 16.23 -31.05 -3.76
CA GLU A 365 15.07 -31.70 -3.14
C GLU A 365 13.86 -30.75 -3.09
N VAL A 366 14.06 -29.51 -2.62
CA VAL A 366 12.99 -28.51 -2.54
C VAL A 366 12.46 -28.14 -3.93
N LEU A 367 13.32 -28.02 -4.94
CA LEU A 367 12.89 -27.72 -6.31
C LEU A 367 12.01 -28.83 -6.89
N LYS A 368 12.34 -30.11 -6.64
CA LYS A 368 11.49 -31.24 -7.04
C LYS A 368 10.12 -31.15 -6.38
N GLU A 369 10.08 -30.87 -5.07
CA GLU A 369 8.83 -30.72 -4.32
C GLU A 369 7.96 -29.55 -4.84
N ILE A 370 8.55 -28.47 -5.36
CA ILE A 370 7.81 -27.32 -5.92
C ILE A 370 7.28 -27.62 -7.34
N VAL A 371 7.98 -28.42 -8.14
CA VAL A 371 7.54 -28.77 -9.50
C VAL A 371 6.44 -29.84 -9.48
N GLU A 372 6.45 -30.73 -8.50
CA GLU A 372 5.51 -31.85 -8.37
C GLU A 372 4.20 -31.51 -7.65
N GLY A 373 4.16 -30.41 -6.88
CA GLY A 373 3.00 -29.97 -6.09
C GLY A 373 2.37 -28.69 -6.63
#